data_AF-A0A5N8X7Z0-F1
#
_entry.id   AF-A0A5N8X7Z0-F1
#
_cell.length_a   1.000
_cell.length_b   1.000
_cell.length_c   1.000
_cell.angle_alpha   90.00
_cell.angle_beta   90.00
_cell.angle_gamma   90.00
#
_symmetry.space_group_name_H-M   'P 1'
#
loop_
_entity.id
_entity.type
_entity.pdbx_description
1 polymer ?
#
loop_
_entity_poly.entity_id
_entity_poly.type
_entity_poly.pdbx_seq_one_letter_code
_entity_poly.pdbx_strand_id
1 'polypeptide(L)'
;MTPVELSRTVLRAVRRAVDEGELSVAVPERAVVTPPGPGGRGDYATNIALQLARPAGRPPRQIAEILRPHISRTEGVSDVEITGPGFLNIHLDGAATTALVRSIQQGARQGEQQGAQQGAQQEFHGAYGHSDDLRGEAVALRIPYDIRAEVVADALVRIIGSQGGRVEVEHAEPVNLRPVPAPEDPAPLGPDAVRWALLYPAAHDRPRITADHLVQRASNPLFRVRYAHARARALHRNATALGFTSTPGDVRDLDEQDAHVRDAHHHPSEAPRED
;
A
#
# COMPACT_ATOMS: atom_id res chain seq x y z
N MET A 1 9.56 -10.04 -0.84
CA MET A 1 9.69 -8.70 -1.43
C MET A 1 8.31 -8.12 -1.72
N THR A 2 7.94 -7.03 -1.05
CA THR A 2 6.69 -6.28 -1.27
C THR A 2 6.83 -5.28 -2.44
N PRO A 3 5.74 -4.74 -3.03
CA PRO A 3 5.83 -3.72 -4.08
C PRO A 3 6.58 -2.44 -3.64
N VAL A 4 6.46 -2.07 -2.36
CA VAL A 4 7.15 -0.91 -1.78
C VAL A 4 8.65 -1.20 -1.65
N GLU A 5 9.03 -2.38 -1.16
CA GLU A 5 10.42 -2.83 -1.15
C GLU A 5 10.99 -2.88 -2.56
N LEU A 6 10.25 -3.43 -3.54
CA LEU A 6 10.71 -3.49 -4.93
C LEU A 6 10.87 -2.09 -5.53
N SER A 7 9.96 -1.16 -5.23
CA SER A 7 10.10 0.25 -5.63
C SER A 7 11.37 0.88 -5.05
N ARG A 8 11.67 0.62 -3.77
CA ARG A 8 12.92 1.06 -3.12
C ARG A 8 14.15 0.39 -3.74
N THR A 9 14.07 -0.89 -4.08
CA THR A 9 15.13 -1.64 -4.78
C THR A 9 15.43 -1.03 -6.15
N VAL A 10 14.41 -0.76 -6.96
CA VAL A 10 14.58 -0.10 -8.27
C VAL A 10 15.22 1.27 -8.09
N LEU A 11 14.79 2.04 -7.09
CA LEU A 11 15.39 3.34 -6.82
C LEU A 11 16.87 3.24 -6.39
N ARG A 12 17.23 2.25 -5.56
CA ARG A 12 18.61 1.96 -5.18
C ARG A 12 19.46 1.52 -6.39
N ALA A 13 18.89 0.74 -7.31
CA ALA A 13 19.56 0.37 -8.55
C ALA A 13 19.89 1.59 -9.42
N VAL A 14 18.95 2.55 -9.52
CA VAL A 14 19.22 3.82 -10.22
C VAL A 14 20.32 4.62 -9.52
N ARG A 15 20.30 4.71 -8.19
CA ARG A 15 21.37 5.38 -7.42
C ARG A 15 22.73 4.77 -7.69
N ARG A 16 22.85 3.44 -7.60
CA ARG A 16 24.11 2.72 -7.89
C ARG A 16 24.62 2.98 -9.30
N ALA A 17 23.76 2.91 -10.31
CA ALA A 17 24.15 3.22 -11.68
C ALA A 17 24.63 4.67 -11.87
N VAL A 18 24.14 5.61 -11.06
CA VAL A 18 24.64 7.00 -11.04
C VAL A 18 25.97 7.12 -10.30
N ASP A 19 26.07 6.51 -9.12
CA ASP A 19 27.28 6.54 -8.28
C ASP A 19 28.47 5.85 -8.98
N GLU A 20 28.20 4.80 -9.77
CA GLU A 20 29.20 4.08 -10.59
C GLU A 20 29.50 4.79 -11.92
N GLY A 21 28.83 5.90 -12.23
CA GLY A 21 29.04 6.69 -13.45
C GLY A 21 28.47 6.09 -14.74
N GLU A 22 27.69 5.00 -14.65
CA GLU A 22 27.02 4.36 -15.79
C GLU A 22 25.84 5.19 -16.32
N LEU A 23 25.22 6.00 -15.46
CA LEU A 23 24.17 6.96 -15.78
C LEU A 23 24.50 8.34 -15.22
N SER A 24 24.39 9.38 -16.05
CA SER A 24 24.53 10.77 -15.61
C SER A 24 23.16 11.44 -15.57
N VAL A 25 22.38 11.16 -14.52
CA VAL A 25 21.03 11.72 -14.31
C VAL A 25 20.81 12.09 -12.84
N ALA A 26 19.94 13.06 -12.59
CA ALA A 26 19.40 13.25 -11.25
C ALA A 26 18.56 12.01 -10.86
N VAL A 27 18.82 11.48 -9.67
CA VAL A 27 18.07 10.35 -9.14
C VAL A 27 16.64 10.83 -8.81
N PRO A 28 15.60 10.17 -9.35
CA PRO A 28 14.22 10.55 -9.06
C PRO A 28 13.85 10.31 -7.59
N GLU A 29 12.88 11.05 -7.05
CA GLU A 29 12.46 10.86 -5.65
C GLU A 29 11.82 9.49 -5.39
N ARG A 30 11.14 8.95 -6.41
CA ARG A 30 10.44 7.67 -6.33
C ARG A 30 10.55 6.89 -7.62
N ALA A 31 10.69 5.57 -7.49
CA ALA A 31 10.38 4.63 -8.56
C ALA A 31 9.01 3.99 -8.28
N VAL A 32 8.25 3.69 -9.32
CA VAL A 32 6.96 3.02 -9.21
C VAL A 32 7.05 1.68 -9.89
N VAL A 33 6.54 0.65 -9.21
CA VAL A 33 6.29 -0.66 -9.79
C VAL A 33 4.80 -0.90 -9.85
N THR A 34 4.35 -1.48 -10.95
CA THR A 34 2.94 -1.84 -11.17
C THR A 34 2.86 -3.29 -11.60
N PRO A 35 1.68 -3.94 -11.53
CA PRO A 35 1.47 -5.17 -12.28
C PRO A 35 1.85 -4.97 -13.76
N PRO A 36 2.38 -6.00 -14.45
CA PRO A 36 2.71 -5.88 -15.87
C PRO A 36 1.48 -5.50 -16.70
N GLY A 37 1.69 -4.67 -17.72
CA GLY A 37 0.64 -4.32 -18.66
C GLY A 37 0.21 -5.51 -19.53
N PRO A 38 -0.84 -5.37 -20.35
CA PRO A 38 -1.26 -6.41 -21.29
C PRO A 38 -0.10 -6.87 -22.18
N GLY A 39 0.28 -8.16 -22.08
CA GLY A 39 1.41 -8.74 -22.82
C GLY A 39 2.77 -8.68 -22.11
N GLY A 40 2.86 -8.05 -20.92
CA GLY A 40 4.04 -8.14 -20.05
C GLY A 40 4.11 -9.51 -19.35
N ARG A 41 5.33 -9.97 -19.07
CA ARG A 41 5.63 -11.23 -18.36
C ARG A 41 6.27 -10.89 -17.00
N GLY A 42 5.99 -11.64 -15.95
CA GLY A 42 6.54 -11.41 -14.60
C GLY A 42 5.50 -10.97 -13.58
N ASP A 43 5.95 -10.66 -12.36
CA ASP A 43 5.09 -10.28 -11.23
C ASP A 43 4.84 -8.77 -11.18
N TYR A 44 5.84 -7.99 -11.56
CA TYR A 44 5.80 -6.52 -11.57
C TYR A 44 6.52 -5.96 -12.80
N ALA A 45 6.24 -4.70 -13.14
CA ALA A 45 6.94 -3.96 -14.17
C ALA A 45 7.22 -2.52 -13.71
N THR A 46 8.28 -1.93 -14.25
CA THR A 46 8.59 -0.51 -14.06
C THR A 46 8.94 0.16 -15.39
N ASN A 47 8.51 1.42 -15.53
CA ASN A 47 8.81 2.27 -16.68
C ASN A 47 9.96 3.26 -16.39
N ILE A 48 10.72 3.04 -15.33
CA ILE A 48 11.77 3.97 -14.87
C ILE A 48 12.79 4.30 -15.97
N ALA A 49 13.16 3.33 -16.81
CA ALA A 49 14.09 3.55 -17.91
C ALA A 49 13.53 4.52 -18.98
N LEU A 50 12.22 4.50 -19.22
CA LEU A 50 11.55 5.47 -20.10
C LEU A 50 11.55 6.87 -19.49
N GLN A 51 11.38 6.98 -18.18
CA GLN A 51 11.43 8.26 -17.47
C GLN A 51 12.83 8.88 -17.49
N LEU A 52 13.87 8.05 -17.37
CA LEU A 52 15.27 8.47 -17.34
C LEU A 52 15.86 8.73 -18.73
N ALA A 53 15.23 8.27 -19.81
CA ALA A 53 15.71 8.41 -21.19
C ALA A 53 16.00 9.85 -21.61
N ARG A 54 15.04 10.75 -21.37
CA ARG A 54 15.18 12.16 -21.74
C ARG A 54 16.24 12.88 -20.91
N PRO A 55 16.27 12.78 -19.56
CA PRO A 55 17.34 13.33 -18.74
C PRO A 55 18.74 12.77 -19.07
N ALA A 56 18.84 11.48 -19.40
CA ALA A 56 20.12 10.84 -19.72
C ALA A 56 20.61 11.12 -21.14
N GLY A 57 19.73 11.61 -22.04
CA GLY A 57 20.04 11.71 -23.46
C GLY A 57 20.28 10.36 -24.14
N ARG A 58 19.73 9.27 -23.60
CA ARG A 58 19.98 7.89 -24.06
C ARG A 58 18.68 7.16 -24.40
N PRO A 59 18.70 6.21 -25.36
CA PRO A 59 17.55 5.37 -25.63
C PRO A 59 17.09 4.62 -24.36
N PRO A 60 15.77 4.54 -24.07
CA PRO A 60 15.30 3.90 -22.85
C PRO A 60 15.75 2.44 -22.72
N ARG A 61 15.87 1.72 -23.84
CA ARG A 61 16.36 0.34 -23.85
C ARG A 61 17.79 0.21 -23.33
N GLN A 62 18.68 1.14 -23.66
CA GLN A 62 20.05 1.13 -23.14
C GLN A 62 20.09 1.41 -21.62
N ILE A 63 19.19 2.27 -21.13
CA ILE A 63 19.07 2.52 -19.69
C ILE A 63 18.52 1.29 -18.98
N ALA A 64 17.53 0.62 -19.58
CA ALA A 64 17.02 -0.65 -19.05
C ALA A 64 18.11 -1.72 -18.99
N GLU A 65 18.98 -1.81 -20.01
CA GLU A 65 20.12 -2.73 -20.03
C GLU A 65 21.13 -2.44 -18.92
N ILE A 66 21.36 -1.16 -18.57
CA ILE A 66 22.19 -0.77 -17.43
C ILE A 66 21.53 -1.14 -16.11
N LEU A 67 20.24 -0.83 -15.93
CA LEU A 67 19.55 -1.05 -14.67
C LEU A 67 19.27 -2.53 -14.39
N ARG A 68 19.13 -3.36 -15.43
CA ARG A 68 18.85 -4.80 -15.33
C ARG A 68 19.78 -5.52 -14.35
N PRO A 69 21.12 -5.53 -14.50
CA PRO A 69 22.01 -6.23 -13.58
C PRO A 69 21.92 -5.71 -12.13
N HIS A 70 21.70 -4.40 -11.93
CA HIS A 70 21.55 -3.82 -10.60
C HIS A 70 20.29 -4.32 -9.89
N ILE A 71 19.20 -4.54 -10.63
CA ILE A 71 17.94 -5.06 -10.07
C ILE A 71 18.04 -6.59 -9.88
N SER A 72 18.53 -7.32 -10.89
CA SER A 72 18.62 -8.79 -10.86
C SER A 72 19.55 -9.34 -9.78
N ARG A 73 20.52 -8.57 -9.29
CA ARG A 73 21.40 -8.97 -8.17
C ARG A 73 20.76 -8.79 -6.79
N THR A 74 19.54 -8.28 -6.72
CA THR A 74 18.88 -8.07 -5.43
C THR A 74 18.18 -9.35 -4.97
N GLU A 75 18.40 -9.71 -3.70
CA GLU A 75 17.71 -10.83 -3.06
C GLU A 75 16.18 -10.71 -3.21
N GLY A 76 15.51 -11.79 -3.64
CA GLY A 76 14.07 -11.83 -3.87
C GLY A 76 13.65 -11.55 -5.32
N VAL A 77 14.58 -11.20 -6.21
CA VAL A 77 14.36 -11.06 -7.65
C VAL A 77 15.00 -12.24 -8.39
N SER A 78 14.19 -13.02 -9.10
CA SER A 78 14.65 -14.20 -9.86
C SER A 78 15.14 -13.85 -11.27
N ASP A 79 14.44 -12.95 -11.96
CA ASP A 79 14.82 -12.48 -13.30
C ASP A 79 14.25 -11.08 -13.58
N VAL A 80 14.86 -10.39 -14.54
CA VAL A 80 14.38 -9.12 -15.07
C VAL A 80 14.42 -9.19 -16.60
N GLU A 81 13.25 -9.12 -17.25
CA GLU A 81 13.09 -9.12 -18.70
C GLU A 81 12.83 -7.70 -19.22
N ILE A 82 13.58 -7.29 -20.24
CA ILE A 82 13.38 -6.00 -20.92
C ILE A 82 12.44 -6.19 -22.10
N THR A 83 11.27 -5.54 -22.09
CA THR A 83 10.31 -5.60 -23.19
C THR A 83 10.08 -4.25 -23.86
N GLY A 84 9.73 -4.32 -25.15
CA GLY A 84 9.37 -3.15 -25.97
C GLY A 84 10.45 -2.06 -25.98
N PRO A 85 10.08 -0.79 -25.74
CA PRO A 85 11.01 0.34 -25.79
C PRO A 85 11.98 0.42 -24.58
N GLY A 86 11.77 -0.37 -23.52
CA GLY A 86 12.59 -0.33 -22.30
C GLY A 86 11.81 -0.57 -21.00
N PHE A 87 10.70 -1.30 -21.03
CA PHE A 87 10.03 -1.71 -19.79
C PHE A 87 10.82 -2.82 -19.11
N LEU A 88 11.07 -2.68 -17.82
CA LEU A 88 11.70 -3.71 -17.01
C LEU A 88 10.60 -4.52 -16.32
N ASN A 89 10.39 -5.76 -16.74
CA ASN A 89 9.46 -6.67 -16.08
C ASN A 89 10.25 -7.59 -15.16
N ILE A 90 9.79 -7.74 -13.94
CA ILE A 90 10.53 -8.28 -12.82
C ILE A 90 9.79 -9.53 -12.34
N HIS A 91 10.52 -10.63 -12.29
CA HIS A 91 10.09 -11.89 -11.72
C HIS A 91 10.63 -11.97 -10.29
N LEU A 92 9.77 -12.25 -9.33
CA LEU A 92 10.18 -12.47 -7.95
C LEU A 92 10.51 -13.95 -7.74
N ASP A 93 11.31 -14.24 -6.72
CA ASP A 93 11.48 -15.63 -6.28
C ASP A 93 10.14 -16.17 -5.78
N GLY A 94 9.69 -17.33 -6.28
CA GLY A 94 8.40 -17.94 -5.87
C GLY A 94 8.32 -18.23 -4.35
N ALA A 95 9.47 -18.33 -3.68
CA ALA A 95 9.57 -18.42 -2.24
C ALA A 95 9.17 -17.13 -1.52
N ALA A 96 9.29 -15.95 -2.13
CA ALA A 96 9.06 -14.66 -1.50
C ALA A 96 7.58 -14.43 -1.14
N THR A 97 6.65 -14.82 -2.00
CA THR A 97 5.21 -14.70 -1.73
C THR A 97 4.79 -15.69 -0.63
N THR A 98 5.30 -16.92 -0.69
CA THR A 98 5.02 -17.95 0.33
C THR A 98 5.62 -17.59 1.69
N ALA A 99 6.84 -17.04 1.70
CA ALA A 99 7.52 -16.56 2.90
C ALA A 99 6.79 -15.34 3.50
N LEU A 100 6.31 -14.41 2.67
CA LEU A 100 5.51 -13.27 3.13
C LEU A 100 4.16 -13.71 3.71
N VAL A 101 3.45 -14.64 3.07
CA VAL A 101 2.21 -15.19 3.63
C VAL A 101 2.49 -15.91 4.95
N ARG A 102 3.61 -16.64 5.04
CA ARG A 102 4.03 -17.31 6.27
C ARG A 102 4.40 -16.31 7.37
N SER A 103 5.10 -15.23 7.05
CA SER A 103 5.45 -14.19 8.03
C SER A 103 4.20 -13.44 8.52
N ILE A 104 3.24 -13.15 7.63
CA ILE A 104 1.94 -12.59 8.02
C ILE A 104 1.18 -13.56 8.94
N GLN A 105 1.15 -14.87 8.61
CA GLN A 105 0.55 -15.89 9.49
C GLN A 105 1.25 -15.99 10.84
N GLN A 106 2.57 -15.92 10.86
CA GLN A 106 3.36 -15.98 12.09
C GLN A 106 3.14 -14.73 12.94
N GLY A 107 3.14 -13.53 12.35
CA GLY A 107 2.83 -12.29 13.06
C GLY A 107 1.41 -12.26 13.62
N ALA A 108 0.42 -12.74 12.86
CA ALA A 108 -0.96 -12.87 13.35
C ALA A 108 -1.08 -13.87 14.52
N ARG A 109 -0.46 -15.05 14.40
CA ARG A 109 -0.46 -16.08 15.46
C ARG A 109 0.35 -15.67 16.68
N GLN A 110 1.43 -14.91 16.51
CA GLN A 110 2.23 -14.38 17.63
C GLN A 110 1.45 -13.31 18.39
N GLY A 111 0.68 -12.46 17.71
CA GLY A 111 -0.29 -11.55 18.36
C GLY A 111 -1.40 -12.29 19.12
N GLU A 112 -1.88 -13.43 18.61
CA GLU A 112 -2.88 -14.27 19.29
C GLU A 112 -2.31 -15.08 20.46
N GLN A 113 -1.10 -15.64 20.33
CA GLN A 113 -0.48 -16.53 21.32
C GLN A 113 0.26 -15.78 22.44
N GLN A 114 0.84 -14.60 22.17
CA GLN A 114 1.41 -13.74 23.22
C GLN A 114 0.33 -13.03 24.04
N GLY A 115 -0.92 -12.99 23.54
CA GLY A 115 -2.11 -12.72 24.34
C GLY A 115 -2.42 -13.79 25.40
N ALA A 116 -1.81 -14.98 25.30
CA ALA A 116 -1.92 -16.05 26.29
C ALA A 116 -0.66 -16.21 27.17
N GLN A 117 0.50 -15.70 26.74
CA GLN A 117 1.78 -15.79 27.47
C GLN A 117 2.60 -14.52 27.17
N GLN A 118 2.51 -13.53 28.07
CA GLN A 118 3.09 -12.20 27.86
C GLN A 118 4.62 -12.17 28.00
N GLY A 119 5.24 -11.37 27.12
CA GLY A 119 6.32 -10.44 27.48
C GLY A 119 7.75 -10.84 27.10
N ALA A 120 8.25 -10.36 25.95
CA ALA A 120 9.66 -10.01 25.78
C ALA A 120 9.87 -9.08 24.57
N GLN A 121 10.65 -8.03 24.81
CA GLN A 121 11.15 -7.05 23.85
C GLN A 121 11.96 -7.74 22.74
N GLN A 122 11.48 -7.65 21.51
CA GLN A 122 12.27 -7.81 20.30
C GLN A 122 11.56 -7.02 19.22
N GLU A 123 12.34 -6.28 18.42
CA GLU A 123 11.89 -5.46 17.29
C GLU A 123 10.64 -6.07 16.66
N PHE A 124 9.49 -5.42 16.88
CA PHE A 124 8.20 -5.93 16.46
C PHE A 124 8.24 -6.06 14.93
N HIS A 125 8.33 -7.28 14.42
CA HIS A 125 8.19 -7.55 13.00
C HIS A 125 6.69 -7.49 12.68
N GLY A 126 6.21 -6.24 12.61
CA GLY A 126 4.82 -5.84 12.63
C GLY A 126 3.90 -6.66 11.73
N ALA A 127 2.70 -6.95 12.25
CA ALA A 127 1.61 -7.45 11.44
C ALA A 127 1.44 -6.53 10.23
N TYR A 128 1.33 -7.14 9.04
CA TYR A 128 1.26 -6.39 7.79
C TYR A 128 0.13 -5.34 7.84
N GLY A 129 0.49 -4.07 7.65
CA GLY A 129 -0.45 -2.95 7.67
C GLY A 129 -0.72 -2.32 9.03
N HIS A 130 0.05 -2.67 10.06
CA HIS A 130 0.02 -2.01 11.37
C HIS A 130 1.28 -1.14 11.56
N SER A 131 1.10 0.07 12.09
CA SER A 131 2.16 0.96 12.59
C SER A 131 1.86 1.37 14.03
N ASP A 132 2.90 1.68 14.80
CA ASP A 132 2.78 2.21 16.16
C ASP A 132 2.68 3.75 16.19
N ASP A 133 2.80 4.42 15.02
CA ASP A 133 2.83 5.89 14.92
C ASP A 133 1.58 6.59 15.50
N LEU A 134 0.46 5.89 15.61
CA LEU A 134 -0.82 6.43 16.09
C LEU A 134 -1.25 5.83 17.43
N ARG A 135 -0.42 4.98 18.05
CA ARG A 135 -0.79 4.30 19.30
C ARG A 135 -0.94 5.31 20.43
N GLY A 136 -2.12 5.36 21.04
CA GLY A 136 -2.44 6.28 22.14
C GLY A 136 -2.72 7.73 21.71
N GLU A 137 -2.46 8.07 20.45
CA GLU A 137 -2.71 9.41 19.89
C GLU A 137 -4.20 9.72 19.81
N ALA A 138 -4.55 10.99 20.00
CA ALA A 138 -5.91 11.50 19.87
C ALA A 138 -6.01 12.48 18.69
N VAL A 139 -6.82 12.14 17.69
CA VAL A 139 -7.01 12.95 16.48
C VAL A 139 -8.39 13.60 16.51
N ALA A 140 -8.45 14.93 16.50
CA ALA A 140 -9.70 15.67 16.37
C ALA A 140 -10.02 15.94 14.89
N LEU A 141 -11.18 15.46 14.43
CA LEU A 141 -11.70 15.70 13.08
C LEU A 141 -12.85 16.70 13.14
N ARG A 142 -12.66 17.87 12.52
CA ARG A 142 -13.74 18.85 12.35
C ARG A 142 -14.37 18.71 10.96
N ILE A 143 -15.66 18.36 10.92
CA ILE A 143 -16.39 18.09 9.67
C ILE A 143 -17.62 19.00 9.50
N PRO A 144 -17.99 19.41 8.28
CA PRO A 144 -19.28 20.05 8.04
C PRO A 144 -20.43 19.04 8.17
N TYR A 145 -21.66 19.55 8.35
CA TYR A 145 -22.89 18.76 8.25
C TYR A 145 -23.19 18.35 6.80
N ASP A 146 -22.41 17.40 6.28
CA ASP A 146 -22.52 16.84 4.93
C ASP A 146 -22.32 15.31 4.95
N ILE A 147 -23.15 14.58 4.21
CA ILE A 147 -23.15 13.11 4.20
C ILE A 147 -21.80 12.53 3.79
N ARG A 148 -21.04 13.18 2.89
CA ARG A 148 -19.73 12.69 2.48
C ARG A 148 -18.71 12.86 3.59
N ALA A 149 -18.77 14.00 4.29
CA ALA A 149 -17.90 14.26 5.41
C ALA A 149 -18.10 13.23 6.53
N GLU A 150 -19.35 12.84 6.80
CA GLU A 150 -19.69 11.76 7.74
C GLU A 150 -19.08 10.41 7.34
N VAL A 151 -19.27 10.01 6.08
CA VAL A 151 -18.76 8.72 5.58
C VAL A 151 -17.22 8.67 5.62
N VAL A 152 -16.56 9.78 5.26
CA VAL A 152 -15.10 9.89 5.33
C VAL A 152 -14.62 9.86 6.78
N ALA A 153 -15.32 10.55 7.69
CA ALA A 153 -14.99 10.53 9.11
C ALA A 153 -15.11 9.12 9.71
N ASP A 154 -16.20 8.39 9.45
CA ASP A 154 -16.37 7.00 9.93
C ASP A 154 -15.24 6.08 9.42
N ALA A 155 -14.84 6.22 8.15
CA ALA A 155 -13.72 5.45 7.61
C ALA A 155 -12.40 5.78 8.32
N LEU A 156 -12.11 7.06 8.56
CA LEU A 156 -10.90 7.50 9.26
C LEU A 156 -10.89 7.02 10.72
N VAL A 157 -12.02 7.10 11.42
CA VAL A 157 -12.19 6.60 12.79
C VAL A 157 -11.80 5.12 12.87
N ARG A 158 -12.29 4.30 11.94
CA ARG A 158 -11.96 2.86 11.89
C ARG A 158 -10.50 2.60 11.55
N ILE A 159 -9.92 3.36 10.62
CA ILE A 159 -8.52 3.20 10.21
C ILE A 159 -7.61 3.56 11.39
N ILE A 160 -7.78 4.75 11.98
CA ILE A 160 -6.96 5.22 13.11
C ILE A 160 -7.15 4.32 14.33
N GLY A 161 -8.39 3.91 14.64
CA GLY A 161 -8.68 2.96 15.71
C GLY A 161 -8.00 1.61 15.53
N SER A 162 -7.88 1.11 14.29
CA SER A 162 -7.15 -0.13 14.02
C SER A 162 -5.63 -0.03 14.20
N GLN A 163 -5.09 1.19 14.31
CA GLN A 163 -3.68 1.47 14.63
C GLN A 163 -3.48 1.84 16.12
N GLY A 164 -4.52 1.68 16.97
CA GLY A 164 -4.45 2.01 18.40
C GLY A 164 -4.66 3.48 18.76
N GLY A 165 -5.06 4.32 17.82
CA GLY A 165 -5.39 5.73 18.06
C GLY A 165 -6.85 5.96 18.43
N ARG A 166 -7.16 7.15 18.94
CA ARG A 166 -8.52 7.61 19.25
C ARG A 166 -8.89 8.78 18.35
N VAL A 167 -10.15 8.85 17.95
CA VAL A 167 -10.64 9.93 17.09
C VAL A 167 -11.87 10.57 17.72
N GLU A 168 -11.84 11.89 17.83
CA GLU A 168 -12.98 12.71 18.25
C GLU A 168 -13.51 13.46 17.02
N VAL A 169 -14.82 13.42 16.79
CA VAL A 169 -15.45 14.08 15.64
C VAL A 169 -16.28 15.26 16.13
N GLU A 170 -15.96 16.44 15.64
CA GLU A 170 -16.68 17.68 15.90
C GLU A 170 -17.36 18.19 14.63
N HIS A 171 -18.63 18.59 14.74
CA HIS A 171 -19.33 19.24 13.64
C HIS A 171 -19.08 20.74 13.62
N ALA A 172 -18.66 21.26 12.48
CA ALA A 172 -18.65 22.70 12.20
C ALA A 172 -20.08 23.24 12.08
N GLU A 173 -20.24 24.57 11.98
CA GLU A 173 -21.57 25.20 11.91
C GLU A 173 -22.49 24.56 10.85
N PRO A 174 -23.80 24.42 11.15
CA PRO A 174 -24.77 23.89 10.21
C PRO A 174 -24.79 24.66 8.89
N VAL A 175 -24.56 23.94 7.78
CA VAL A 175 -24.70 24.49 6.44
C VAL A 175 -26.17 24.50 6.02
N ASN A 176 -26.61 25.60 5.39
CA ASN A 176 -27.97 25.72 4.87
C ASN A 176 -28.13 24.83 3.62
N LEU A 177 -28.83 23.71 3.76
CA LEU A 177 -29.10 22.78 2.68
C LEU A 177 -30.32 23.24 1.86
N ARG A 178 -30.10 23.52 0.56
CA ARG A 178 -31.18 23.81 -0.39
C ARG A 178 -31.33 22.65 -1.37
N PRO A 179 -32.48 21.96 -1.42
CA PRO A 179 -32.70 20.93 -2.42
C PRO A 179 -32.74 21.55 -3.82
N VAL A 180 -31.95 21.01 -4.74
CA VAL A 180 -31.93 21.41 -6.15
C VAL A 180 -32.46 20.24 -6.98
N PRO A 181 -33.41 20.47 -7.91
CA PRO A 181 -33.88 19.43 -8.81
C PRO A 181 -32.73 18.81 -9.60
N ALA A 182 -32.76 17.49 -9.74
CA ALA A 182 -31.82 16.78 -10.60
C ALA A 182 -31.99 17.24 -12.07
N PRO A 183 -30.90 17.43 -12.83
CA PRO A 183 -30.98 17.89 -14.21
C PRO A 183 -31.61 16.86 -15.16
N GLU A 184 -31.55 15.57 -14.84
CA GLU A 184 -32.14 14.46 -15.59
C GLU A 184 -32.69 13.41 -14.62
N ASP A 185 -33.56 12.51 -15.10
CA ASP A 185 -34.10 11.41 -14.30
C ASP A 185 -33.01 10.35 -14.03
N PRO A 186 -32.60 10.13 -12.76
CA PRO A 186 -31.56 9.17 -12.44
C PRO A 186 -32.10 7.74 -12.29
N ALA A 187 -33.43 7.53 -12.25
CA ALA A 187 -34.03 6.22 -11.99
C ALA A 187 -33.50 5.07 -12.87
N PRO A 188 -33.20 5.27 -14.17
CA PRO A 188 -32.66 4.21 -15.03
C PRO A 188 -31.27 3.70 -14.65
N LEU A 189 -30.49 4.48 -13.88
CA LEU A 189 -29.12 4.10 -13.51
C LEU A 189 -29.06 3.04 -12.39
N GLY A 190 -30.17 2.88 -11.65
CA GLY A 190 -30.21 2.05 -10.45
C GLY A 190 -29.53 2.70 -9.24
N PRO A 191 -29.74 2.15 -8.04
CA PRO A 191 -29.49 2.87 -6.78
C PRO A 191 -28.05 3.35 -6.57
N ASP A 192 -27.06 2.52 -6.89
CA ASP A 192 -25.66 2.85 -6.62
C ASP A 192 -25.11 3.90 -7.59
N ALA A 193 -25.48 3.80 -8.87
CA ALA A 193 -25.08 4.79 -9.87
C ALA A 193 -25.82 6.11 -9.68
N VAL A 194 -27.07 6.10 -9.21
CA VAL A 194 -27.80 7.31 -8.76
C VAL A 194 -27.03 8.00 -7.63
N ARG A 195 -26.73 7.26 -6.54
CA ARG A 195 -26.00 7.82 -5.38
C ARG A 195 -24.64 8.37 -5.80
N TRP A 196 -23.91 7.64 -6.63
CA TRP A 196 -22.65 8.10 -7.18
C TRP A 196 -22.81 9.39 -7.98
N ALA A 197 -23.73 9.42 -8.95
CA ALA A 197 -23.94 10.58 -9.81
C ALA A 197 -24.29 11.85 -9.03
N LEU A 198 -25.06 11.71 -7.94
CA LEU A 198 -25.53 12.84 -7.13
C LEU A 198 -24.55 13.26 -6.01
N LEU A 199 -23.81 12.33 -5.42
CA LEU A 199 -22.96 12.61 -4.25
C LEU A 199 -21.48 12.75 -4.58
N TYR A 200 -21.02 12.22 -5.71
CA TYR A 200 -19.60 12.31 -6.09
C TYR A 200 -19.14 13.72 -6.50
N PRO A 201 -19.87 14.48 -7.36
CA PRO A 201 -19.45 15.82 -7.81
C PRO A 201 -19.33 16.82 -6.66
N ALA A 202 -18.43 17.80 -6.74
CA ALA A 202 -18.28 18.80 -5.68
C ALA A 202 -19.61 19.55 -5.44
N ALA A 203 -19.80 20.11 -4.24
CA ALA A 203 -21.07 20.77 -3.89
C ALA A 203 -21.45 21.93 -4.83
N HIS A 204 -20.47 22.55 -5.49
CA HIS A 204 -20.67 23.62 -6.48
C HIS A 204 -20.79 23.11 -7.92
N ASP A 205 -20.57 21.82 -8.17
CA ASP A 205 -20.67 21.21 -9.49
C ASP A 205 -22.08 20.70 -9.78
N ARG A 206 -22.48 20.75 -11.05
CA ARG A 206 -23.73 20.12 -11.49
C ARG A 206 -23.55 18.60 -11.62
N PRO A 207 -24.43 17.79 -11.00
CA PRO A 207 -24.43 16.35 -11.18
C PRO A 207 -24.55 15.95 -12.65
N ARG A 208 -23.68 15.01 -13.08
CA ARG A 208 -23.80 14.38 -14.40
C ARG A 208 -24.53 13.05 -14.25
N ILE A 209 -25.78 13.01 -14.67
CA ILE A 209 -26.63 11.83 -14.63
C ILE A 209 -26.62 11.24 -16.03
N THR A 210 -25.89 10.14 -16.24
CA THR A 210 -25.67 9.55 -17.57
C THR A 210 -25.41 8.05 -17.48
N ALA A 211 -25.77 7.31 -18.53
CA ALA A 211 -25.49 5.88 -18.68
C ALA A 211 -23.99 5.53 -18.67
N ASP A 212 -23.10 6.50 -18.89
CA ASP A 212 -21.65 6.32 -18.80
C ASP A 212 -21.18 5.74 -17.46
N HIS A 213 -21.93 6.01 -16.37
CA HIS A 213 -21.65 5.46 -15.04
C HIS A 213 -21.73 3.92 -15.01
N LEU A 214 -22.49 3.30 -15.93
CA LEU A 214 -22.68 1.86 -16.00
C LEU A 214 -21.57 1.14 -16.80
N VAL A 215 -20.75 1.88 -17.54
CA VAL A 215 -19.72 1.32 -18.42
C VAL A 215 -18.53 0.78 -17.61
N GLN A 216 -18.18 -0.49 -17.80
CA GLN A 216 -17.10 -1.16 -17.07
C GLN A 216 -15.72 -0.90 -17.70
N ARG A 217 -15.14 0.26 -17.40
CA ARG A 217 -13.81 0.65 -17.89
C ARG A 217 -12.99 1.34 -16.81
N ALA A 218 -11.67 1.20 -16.85
CA ALA A 218 -10.78 1.77 -15.84
C ALA A 218 -10.88 3.30 -15.71
N SER A 219 -11.24 4.01 -16.78
CA SER A 219 -11.48 5.46 -16.74
C SER A 219 -12.76 5.86 -16.00
N ASN A 220 -13.72 4.94 -15.82
CA ASN A 220 -14.93 5.19 -15.06
C ASN A 220 -14.63 5.05 -13.54
N PRO A 221 -14.74 6.12 -12.74
CA PRO A 221 -14.44 6.06 -11.32
C PRO A 221 -15.45 5.22 -10.52
N LEU A 222 -16.74 5.19 -10.89
CA LEU A 222 -17.72 4.30 -10.24
C LEU A 222 -17.36 2.83 -10.45
N PHE A 223 -16.95 2.47 -11.67
CA PHE A 223 -16.47 1.12 -11.95
C PHE A 223 -15.24 0.78 -11.09
N ARG A 224 -14.27 1.71 -10.97
CA ARG A 224 -13.08 1.49 -10.13
C ARG A 224 -13.44 1.23 -8.67
N VAL A 225 -14.38 1.99 -8.10
CA VAL A 225 -14.83 1.79 -6.71
C VAL A 225 -15.55 0.46 -6.55
N ARG A 226 -16.46 0.12 -7.45
CA ARG A 226 -17.17 -1.19 -7.43
C ARG A 226 -16.21 -2.36 -7.60
N TYR A 227 -15.24 -2.24 -8.50
CA TYR A 227 -14.20 -3.23 -8.72
C TYR A 227 -13.32 -3.41 -7.48
N ALA A 228 -12.88 -2.31 -6.86
CA ALA A 228 -12.10 -2.34 -5.62
C ALA A 228 -12.89 -2.99 -4.48
N HIS A 229 -14.17 -2.64 -4.29
CA HIS A 229 -15.03 -3.28 -3.31
C HIS A 229 -15.19 -4.79 -3.58
N ALA A 230 -15.43 -5.20 -4.82
CA ALA A 230 -15.54 -6.61 -5.19
C ALA A 230 -14.24 -7.38 -4.92
N ARG A 231 -13.08 -6.78 -5.23
CA ARG A 231 -11.76 -7.35 -4.94
C ARG A 231 -11.49 -7.44 -3.43
N ALA A 232 -11.83 -6.43 -2.65
CA ALA A 232 -11.71 -6.45 -1.19
C ALA A 232 -12.62 -7.53 -0.56
N ARG A 233 -13.86 -7.65 -1.04
CA ARG A 233 -14.79 -8.71 -0.62
C ARG A 233 -14.28 -10.10 -1.01
N ALA A 234 -13.72 -10.25 -2.20
CA ALA A 234 -13.10 -11.50 -2.61
C ALA A 234 -11.89 -11.84 -1.74
N LEU A 235 -11.03 -10.86 -1.45
CA LEU A 235 -9.91 -11.02 -0.53
C LEU A 235 -10.37 -11.49 0.84
N HIS A 236 -11.38 -10.83 1.43
CA HIS A 236 -11.90 -11.21 2.74
C HIS A 236 -12.50 -12.63 2.73
N ARG A 237 -13.30 -12.99 1.71
CA ARG A 237 -13.81 -14.36 1.56
C ARG A 237 -12.70 -15.39 1.47
N ASN A 238 -11.66 -15.11 0.69
CA ASN A 238 -10.50 -15.99 0.53
C ASN A 238 -9.71 -16.10 1.84
N ALA A 239 -9.54 -14.98 2.54
CA ALA A 239 -8.90 -14.93 3.85
C ALA A 239 -9.66 -15.81 4.86
N THR A 240 -10.99 -15.69 4.93
CA THR A 240 -11.84 -16.55 5.78
C THR A 240 -11.71 -18.03 5.40
N ALA A 241 -11.70 -18.36 4.11
CA ALA A 241 -11.51 -19.74 3.65
C ALA A 241 -10.14 -20.32 4.04
N LEU A 242 -9.15 -19.46 4.25
CA LEU A 242 -7.80 -19.80 4.71
C LEU A 242 -7.64 -19.67 6.24
N GLY A 243 -8.71 -19.35 6.98
CA GLY A 243 -8.70 -19.23 8.45
C GLY A 243 -8.22 -17.88 8.99
N PHE A 244 -8.18 -16.82 8.18
CA PHE A 244 -7.84 -15.46 8.63
C PHE A 244 -9.10 -14.63 8.94
N THR A 245 -9.03 -13.81 10.00
CA THR A 245 -10.09 -12.86 10.37
C THR A 245 -9.61 -11.41 10.29
N SER A 246 -10.55 -10.46 10.36
CA SER A 246 -10.26 -9.01 10.29
C SER A 246 -10.21 -8.33 11.66
N THR A 247 -10.21 -9.08 12.75
CA THR A 247 -10.27 -8.53 14.12
C THR A 247 -8.87 -8.11 14.55
N PRO A 248 -8.62 -6.82 14.86
CA PRO A 248 -7.37 -6.39 15.49
C PRO A 248 -7.24 -7.00 16.90
N GLY A 249 -6.02 -7.32 17.34
CA GLY A 249 -5.75 -7.76 18.72
C GLY A 249 -5.90 -6.63 19.74
N ASP A 250 -6.11 -6.97 21.02
CA ASP A 250 -6.33 -6.01 22.13
C ASP A 250 -5.01 -5.32 22.53
N VAL A 251 -5.01 -3.99 22.72
CA VAL A 251 -3.80 -3.17 23.02
C VAL A 251 -3.97 -2.49 24.38
N ARG A 252 -3.06 -2.72 25.35
CA ARG A 252 -3.08 -2.02 26.66
C ARG A 252 -1.69 -1.51 27.09
N ASP A 253 -1.71 -0.44 27.89
CA ASP A 253 -0.58 0.40 28.32
C ASP A 253 0.22 -0.21 29.48
N LEU A 254 1.55 -0.05 29.46
CA LEU A 254 2.47 -0.65 30.44
C LEU A 254 3.51 0.38 30.90
N ASP A 255 3.25 0.99 32.05
CA ASP A 255 4.26 1.65 32.87
C ASP A 255 4.59 0.76 34.07
N GLU A 256 5.87 0.78 34.44
CA GLU A 256 6.47 0.23 35.67
C GLU A 256 7.03 -1.20 35.63
N GLN A 257 8.38 -1.24 35.60
CA GLN A 257 9.30 -2.21 36.21
C GLN A 257 10.14 -3.10 35.26
N ASP A 258 11.11 -2.45 34.63
CA ASP A 258 12.44 -2.97 34.32
C ASP A 258 13.18 -3.52 35.56
N ALA A 259 13.80 -4.69 35.46
CA ALA A 259 14.95 -5.03 36.32
C ALA A 259 15.88 -6.18 35.86
N HIS A 260 15.51 -7.11 34.97
CA HIS A 260 16.21 -8.42 34.95
C HIS A 260 16.84 -8.96 33.66
N VAL A 261 16.97 -8.22 32.55
CA VAL A 261 17.55 -8.79 31.30
C VAL A 261 18.76 -8.00 30.77
N ARG A 262 19.93 -8.16 31.41
CA ARG A 262 21.22 -7.60 30.95
C ARG A 262 22.26 -8.62 30.44
N ASP A 263 21.95 -9.93 30.39
CA ASP A 263 23.01 -10.96 30.26
C ASP A 263 23.19 -11.64 28.89
N ALA A 264 22.52 -11.21 27.81
CA ALA A 264 22.58 -11.92 26.52
C ALA A 264 23.45 -11.27 25.40
N HIS A 265 24.21 -10.21 25.69
CA HIS A 265 25.03 -9.50 24.67
C HIS A 265 26.50 -9.92 24.60
N HIS A 266 26.87 -11.14 24.97
CA HIS A 266 28.26 -11.61 24.79
C HIS A 266 28.34 -12.89 23.96
N HIS A 267 28.56 -12.74 22.65
CA HIS A 267 29.21 -13.78 21.86
C HIS A 267 30.55 -13.24 21.34
N PRO A 268 31.67 -13.95 21.58
CA PRO A 268 33.01 -13.49 21.23
C PRO A 268 33.29 -13.70 19.75
N SER A 269 33.88 -12.66 19.15
CA SER A 269 34.50 -12.67 17.83
C SER A 269 35.90 -13.29 17.91
N GLU A 270 36.33 -13.88 16.78
CA GLU A 270 37.68 -14.35 16.42
C GLU A 270 38.06 -15.81 16.75
N ALA A 271 38.14 -16.62 15.69
CA ALA A 271 39.00 -17.80 15.63
C ALA A 271 40.36 -17.39 15.01
N PRO A 272 41.51 -17.77 15.59
CA PRO A 272 42.79 -17.60 14.93
C PRO A 272 43.03 -18.73 13.92
N ARG A 273 43.60 -18.34 12.77
CA ARG A 273 44.34 -19.23 11.87
C ARG A 273 45.66 -19.62 12.54
N GLU A 274 46.04 -20.89 12.45
CA GLU A 274 47.44 -21.32 12.55
C GLU A 274 47.72 -22.43 11.53
N ASP A 275 49.02 -22.51 11.19
CA ASP A 275 49.69 -23.07 10.01
C ASP A 275 49.60 -24.60 9.78
#